data_AF-A0A5M8FSA5-F1
#
_entry.id   AF-A0A5M8FSA5-F1
#
_cell.length_a   1.000
_cell.length_b   1.000
_cell.length_c   1.000
_cell.angle_alpha   90.00
_cell.angle_beta   90.00
_cell.angle_gamma   90.00
#
_symmetry.space_group_name_H-M   'P 1'
#
loop_
_entity.id
_entity.type
_entity.pdbx_description
1 polymer ?
#
loop_
_entity_poly.entity_id
_entity_poly.type
_entity_poly.pdbx_seq_one_letter_code
_entity_poly.pdbx_strand_id
1 'polypeptide(L)'
;MTDNTLIIESLTLMGIGMGIVFGFLLLLVGILRTMSWVAGRLLPMPPAPDPVPPVLTPSTHGSGDTAGSDDLIAVIAAAVARYRTRP
;
A
#
# COMPACT_ATOMS: atom_id res chain seq x y z
N MET A 1 -37.64 33.82 21.86
CA MET A 1 -36.27 33.53 21.38
C MET A 1 -36.42 33.09 19.94
N THR A 2 -35.76 33.77 19.00
CA THR A 2 -35.96 33.62 17.55
C THR A 2 -35.61 32.20 17.09
N ASP A 3 -36.55 31.46 16.49
CA ASP A 3 -36.39 30.06 16.05
C ASP A 3 -35.16 29.82 15.15
N ASN A 4 -34.81 30.83 14.34
CA ASN A 4 -33.61 30.84 13.52
C ASN A 4 -32.31 30.56 14.32
N THR A 5 -32.26 31.01 15.57
CA THR A 5 -31.09 30.80 16.46
C THR A 5 -30.94 29.34 16.82
N LEU A 6 -32.04 28.62 17.07
CA LEU A 6 -32.03 27.19 17.42
C LEU A 6 -31.62 26.32 16.22
N ILE A 7 -32.08 26.70 15.02
CA ILE A 7 -31.69 26.01 13.78
C ILE A 7 -30.19 26.19 13.50
N ILE A 8 -29.66 27.40 13.68
CA ILE A 8 -28.21 27.65 13.51
C ILE A 8 -27.40 26.92 14.58
N GLU A 9 -27.88 26.85 15.81
CA GLU A 9 -27.20 26.17 16.91
C GLU A 9 -27.17 24.65 16.69
N SER A 10 -28.28 24.05 16.23
CA SER A 10 -28.32 22.62 15.86
C SER A 10 -27.43 22.29 14.65
N LEU A 11 -27.38 23.17 13.65
CA LEU A 11 -26.48 23.03 12.51
C LEU A 11 -25.00 23.11 12.94
N THR A 12 -24.69 24.01 13.88
CA THR A 12 -23.34 24.14 14.46
C THR A 12 -22.97 22.87 15.23
N LEU A 13 -23.90 22.34 16.03
CA LEU A 13 -23.71 21.10 16.77
C LEU A 13 -23.47 19.90 15.83
N MET A 14 -24.19 19.83 14.72
CA MET A 14 -24.01 18.81 13.68
C MET A 14 -22.62 18.91 13.04
N GLY A 15 -22.19 20.12 12.68
CA GLY A 15 -20.87 20.37 12.11
C GLY A 15 -19.74 19.98 13.05
N ILE A 16 -19.86 20.32 14.34
CA ILE A 16 -18.90 19.93 15.37
C ILE A 16 -18.87 18.41 15.53
N GLY A 17 -20.04 17.77 15.65
CA GLY A 17 -20.14 16.31 15.79
C GLY A 17 -19.50 15.57 14.62
N MET A 18 -19.84 15.95 13.39
CA MET A 18 -19.25 15.36 12.18
C MET A 18 -17.74 15.61 12.08
N GLY A 19 -17.27 16.81 12.46
CA GLY A 19 -15.85 17.14 12.47
C GLY A 19 -15.05 16.30 13.46
N ILE A 20 -15.57 16.09 14.67
CA ILE A 20 -14.92 15.26 15.70
C ILE A 20 -14.89 13.79 15.25
N VAL A 21 -16.01 13.25 14.75
CA VAL A 21 -16.06 11.86 14.26
C VAL A 21 -15.10 11.67 13.09
N PHE A 22 -15.10 12.58 12.12
CA PHE A 22 -14.19 12.54 10.99
C PHE A 22 -12.73 12.61 11.43
N GLY A 23 -12.39 13.55 12.33
CA GLY A 23 -11.05 13.67 12.89
C GLY A 23 -10.62 12.42 13.66
N PHE A 24 -11.53 11.82 14.42
CA PHE A 24 -11.29 10.58 15.14
C PHE A 24 -11.03 9.40 14.20
N LEU A 25 -11.83 9.25 13.15
CA LEU A 25 -11.63 8.22 12.12
C LEU A 25 -10.31 8.44 11.37
N LEU A 26 -9.99 9.69 11.01
CA LEU A 26 -8.72 10.03 10.36
C LEU A 26 -7.53 9.68 11.27
N LEU A 27 -7.63 9.99 12.56
CA LEU A 27 -6.63 9.62 13.56
C LEU A 27 -6.49 8.10 13.68
N LEU A 28 -7.60 7.36 13.75
CA LEU A 28 -7.61 5.90 13.79
C LEU A 28 -6.94 5.30 12.55
N VAL A 29 -7.29 5.78 11.36
CA VAL A 29 -6.65 5.33 10.11
C VAL A 29 -5.17 5.67 10.10
N GLY A 30 -4.79 6.84 10.60
CA GLY A 30 -3.40 7.24 10.80
C GLY A 30 -2.65 6.24 11.69
N ILE A 31 -3.20 5.91 12.86
CA ILE A 31 -2.63 4.92 13.78
C ILE A 31 -2.57 3.52 13.14
N LEU A 32 -3.59 3.11 12.40
CA LEU A 32 -3.61 1.81 11.74
C LEU A 32 -2.54 1.73 10.65
N ARG A 33 -2.33 2.83 9.92
CA ARG A 33 -1.29 2.96 8.89
C ARG A 33 0.10 3.03 9.50
N THR A 34 0.30 3.71 10.62
CA THR A 34 1.59 3.69 11.33
C THR A 34 1.87 2.29 11.86
N MET A 35 0.90 1.59 12.43
CA MET A 35 1.06 0.18 12.81
C MET A 35 1.41 -0.70 11.62
N SER A 36 0.78 -0.52 10.46
CA SER A 36 1.12 -1.28 9.25
C SER A 36 2.55 -1.01 8.77
N TRP A 37 2.99 0.26 8.78
CA TRP A 37 4.36 0.62 8.41
C TRP A 37 5.40 0.11 9.42
N VAL A 38 5.09 0.24 10.71
CA VAL A 38 5.92 -0.28 11.79
C VAL A 38 6.00 -1.81 11.73
N ALA A 39 4.91 -2.51 11.44
CA ALA A 39 4.91 -3.95 11.25
C ALA A 39 5.79 -4.38 10.07
N GLY A 40 5.73 -3.68 8.93
CA GLY A 40 6.61 -3.95 7.79
C GLY A 40 8.10 -3.63 8.03
N ARG A 41 8.40 -2.82 9.06
CA ARG A 41 9.77 -2.45 9.44
C ARG A 41 10.33 -3.25 10.62
N LEU A 42 9.49 -3.67 11.57
CA LEU A 42 9.85 -4.46 12.75
C LEU A 42 9.79 -5.97 12.49
N LEU A 43 9.01 -6.40 11.52
CA LEU A 43 9.19 -7.70 10.90
C LEU A 43 10.07 -7.45 9.67
N PRO A 44 11.41 -7.63 9.75
CA PRO A 44 12.19 -7.90 8.55
C PRO A 44 11.40 -8.96 7.82
N MET A 45 10.89 -8.60 6.65
CA MET A 45 10.22 -9.53 5.74
C MET A 45 11.10 -10.78 5.74
N PRO A 46 10.63 -11.93 6.26
CA PRO A 46 11.26 -13.18 5.88
C PRO A 46 11.30 -13.10 4.36
N PRO A 47 12.47 -13.31 3.71
CA PRO A 47 12.57 -13.24 2.27
C PRO A 47 11.33 -13.93 1.72
N ALA A 48 10.58 -13.22 0.86
CA ALA A 48 9.40 -13.77 0.19
C ALA A 48 9.72 -15.23 -0.12
N PRO A 49 8.86 -16.21 0.27
CA PRO A 49 9.21 -17.62 0.15
C PRO A 49 9.81 -17.82 -1.22
N ASP A 50 11.11 -18.14 -1.27
CA ASP A 50 11.82 -18.35 -2.51
C ASP A 50 10.89 -19.23 -3.35
N PRO A 51 10.50 -18.81 -4.57
CA PRO A 51 9.74 -19.69 -5.44
C PRO A 51 10.58 -20.96 -5.53
N VAL A 52 10.11 -22.05 -4.91
CA VAL A 52 10.84 -23.31 -4.83
C VAL A 52 11.27 -23.64 -6.26
N PRO A 53 12.57 -23.62 -6.57
CA PRO A 53 13.00 -23.69 -7.94
C PRO A 53 12.70 -25.09 -8.48
N PRO A 54 12.12 -25.23 -9.69
CA PRO A 54 12.37 -26.43 -10.45
C PRO A 54 13.86 -26.38 -10.86
N VAL A 55 14.68 -27.10 -10.10
CA VAL A 55 15.92 -27.79 -10.49
C VAL A 55 16.75 -27.12 -11.61
N LEU A 56 17.88 -26.53 -11.17
CA LEU A 56 19.19 -26.35 -11.82
C LEU A 56 19.29 -25.38 -13.01
N THR A 57 19.98 -24.26 -12.80
CA THR A 57 21.28 -23.91 -13.47
C THR A 57 21.88 -22.62 -12.88
N PRO A 58 23.22 -22.41 -12.94
CA PRO A 58 23.92 -21.47 -12.05
C PRO A 58 24.20 -20.08 -12.67
N SER A 59 24.45 -19.11 -11.76
CA SER A 59 25.22 -17.85 -11.92
C SER A 59 24.39 -16.64 -12.41
N THR A 60 24.41 -15.43 -11.84
CA THR A 60 25.32 -14.74 -10.91
C THR A 60 24.58 -13.55 -10.25
N HIS A 61 24.87 -13.29 -8.98
CA HIS A 61 24.36 -12.15 -8.21
C HIS A 61 24.92 -10.80 -8.69
N GLY A 62 24.15 -9.71 -8.57
CA GLY A 62 24.67 -8.35 -8.75
C GLY A 62 23.70 -7.20 -8.52
N SER A 63 23.51 -6.84 -7.24
CA SER A 63 23.43 -5.46 -6.72
C SER A 63 22.32 -4.48 -7.15
N GLY A 64 21.51 -4.09 -6.15
CA GLY A 64 20.90 -2.76 -6.04
C GLY A 64 19.48 -2.65 -6.60
N ASP A 65 18.71 -1.73 -6.04
CA ASP A 65 17.30 -1.42 -6.37
C ASP A 65 16.99 -1.35 -7.89
N THR A 66 18.00 -0.98 -8.69
CA THR A 66 17.95 -0.99 -10.15
C THR A 66 17.94 -2.39 -10.77
N ALA A 67 18.62 -3.36 -10.17
CA ALA A 67 18.64 -4.76 -10.63
C ALA A 67 17.26 -5.43 -10.50
N GLY A 68 16.46 -5.05 -9.51
CA GLY A 68 15.07 -5.51 -9.41
C GLY A 68 14.18 -4.98 -10.52
N SER A 69 14.35 -3.70 -10.88
CA SER A 69 13.64 -3.14 -12.04
C SER A 69 14.10 -3.72 -13.37
N ASP A 70 15.40 -4.01 -13.51
CA ASP A 70 15.97 -4.59 -14.72
C ASP A 70 15.54 -6.05 -14.91
N ASP A 71 15.46 -6.82 -13.82
CA ASP A 71 14.91 -8.18 -13.83
C ASP A 71 13.41 -8.18 -14.20
N LEU A 72 12.62 -7.25 -13.65
CA LEU A 72 11.21 -7.09 -14.03
C LEU A 72 11.05 -6.73 -15.52
N ILE A 73 11.87 -5.82 -16.04
CA ILE A 73 11.86 -5.45 -17.47
C ILE A 73 12.24 -6.66 -18.33
N ALA A 74 13.24 -7.46 -17.92
CA ALA A 74 13.66 -8.67 -18.62
C ALA A 74 12.54 -9.73 -18.65
N VAL A 75 11.86 -9.97 -17.53
CA VAL A 75 10.73 -10.91 -17.44
C VAL A 75 9.55 -10.44 -18.30
N ILE A 76 9.22 -9.14 -18.27
CA ILE A 76 8.15 -8.57 -19.11
C ILE A 76 8.51 -8.69 -20.59
N ALA A 77 9.75 -8.38 -20.98
CA ALA A 77 10.23 -8.50 -22.35
C ALA A 77 10.15 -9.96 -22.84
N ALA A 78 10.54 -10.93 -22.01
CA ALA A 78 10.43 -12.35 -22.31
C ALA A 78 8.97 -12.80 -22.46
N ALA A 79 8.07 -12.32 -21.60
CA ALA A 79 6.64 -12.62 -21.68
C ALA A 79 6.00 -12.07 -22.96
N VAL A 80 6.33 -10.83 -23.35
CA VAL A 80 5.85 -10.20 -24.59
C VAL A 80 6.40 -10.92 -25.82
N ALA A 81 7.69 -11.27 -25.82
CA ALA A 81 8.30 -12.04 -26.90
C ALA A 81 7.57 -13.39 -27.09
N ARG A 82 7.28 -14.09 -25.99
CA ARG A 82 6.54 -15.35 -26.01
C ARG A 82 5.11 -15.20 -26.50
N TYR A 83 4.41 -14.14 -26.12
CA TYR A 83 3.05 -13.86 -26.59
C TYR A 83 3.02 -13.58 -28.08
N ARG A 84 3.99 -12.79 -28.60
CA ARG A 84 4.08 -12.46 -30.03
C ARG A 84 4.45 -13.65 -30.91
N THR A 85 5.17 -14.64 -30.36
CA THR A 85 5.46 -15.90 -31.06
C THR A 85 4.32 -16.93 -30.98
N ARG A 86 3.27 -16.63 -30.21
CA ARG A 86 2.07 -17.47 -30.13
C ARG A 86 1.12 -17.02 -31.25
N PRO A 87 0.87 -17.85 -32.28
CA PRO A 87 0.03 -17.48 -33.42
C PRO A 87 -1.44 -17.28 -33.03
#